data_AF-A0A429PX92-F1
#
_entry.id   AF-A0A429PX92-F1
#
_cell.length_a   1.000
_cell.length_b   1.000
_cell.length_c   1.000
_cell.angle_alpha   90.00
_cell.angle_beta   90.00
_cell.angle_gamma   90.00
#
_symmetry.space_group_name_H-M   'P 1'
#
loop_
_entity.id
_entity.type
_entity.pdbx_description
1 polymer ?
#
loop_
_entity_poly.entity_id
_entity_poly.type
_entity_poly.pdbx_seq_one_letter_code
_entity_poly.pdbx_strand_id
1 'polypeptide(L)'
;EGAGGEGAGRLPHLESFGGCMLGQLCPPSMLVAISVLEGVFFARHGLRSVSLSYAQQISPAQDLEAMAALRALSDELLPDVDRHLVVYAYMGVYPTSRSGALALLEAAARLAVESGAARLIVKTAAEAHRIPTIADNVEALETAARAARSAVRLPGPPVTGTEVYEEAHALVHTVLGLHEDIGRALLLAFRRGLLDIPFCLHPDNAGRARSFIDTDGRLRWSDTGRLPLPGTAVASARRLTSADLLTALTRVQRTYDPGGTR
;
A
#
# COMPACT_ATOMS: atom_id res chain seq x y z
N GLU A 1 -28.80 40.86 2.58
CA GLU A 1 -29.49 39.74 3.25
C GLU A 1 -29.30 38.49 2.43
N GLY A 2 -28.93 37.39 3.09
CA GLY A 2 -28.55 36.13 2.45
C GLY A 2 -27.50 35.37 3.26
N ALA A 3 -27.64 35.38 4.59
CA ALA A 3 -26.90 34.47 5.47
C ALA A 3 -27.46 33.05 5.24
N GLY A 4 -26.86 32.32 4.31
CA GLY A 4 -27.00 30.87 4.24
C GLY A 4 -26.15 30.28 5.35
N GLY A 5 -26.80 29.83 6.43
CA GLY A 5 -26.13 29.29 7.60
C GLY A 5 -25.19 28.15 7.24
N GLU A 6 -23.89 28.37 7.43
CA GLU A 6 -22.94 27.30 7.69
C GLU A 6 -23.38 26.66 9.01
N GLY A 7 -24.19 25.60 8.91
CA GLY A 7 -24.30 24.67 10.02
C GLY A 7 -22.88 24.25 10.37
N ALA A 8 -22.54 24.23 11.65
CA ALA A 8 -21.31 23.62 12.16
C ALA A 8 -21.34 22.12 11.83
N GLY A 9 -21.08 21.81 10.56
CA GLY A 9 -21.27 20.52 9.94
C GLY A 9 -20.05 19.67 10.18
N ARG A 10 -20.26 18.43 10.62
CA ARG A 10 -19.19 17.45 10.73
C ARG A 10 -18.50 17.33 9.36
N LEU A 11 -17.18 17.54 9.33
CA LEU A 11 -16.41 17.34 8.11
C LEU A 11 -16.39 15.84 7.77
N PRO A 12 -16.86 15.42 6.59
CA PRO A 12 -16.76 14.02 6.18
C PRO A 12 -15.29 13.64 6.00
N HIS A 13 -14.95 12.43 6.46
CA HIS A 13 -13.63 11.85 6.35
C HIS A 13 -13.71 10.54 5.54
N LEU A 14 -12.82 10.37 4.57
CA LEU A 14 -12.76 9.17 3.73
C LEU A 14 -11.34 8.61 3.67
N GLU A 15 -11.23 7.29 3.58
CA GLU A 15 -9.95 6.59 3.51
C GLU A 15 -9.78 5.96 2.13
N SER A 16 -8.59 6.15 1.53
CA SER A 16 -8.21 5.45 0.30
C SER A 16 -8.10 3.95 0.57
N PHE A 17 -8.43 3.13 -0.43
CA PHE A 17 -8.25 1.67 -0.36
C PHE A 17 -7.14 1.18 -1.32
N GLY A 18 -6.65 2.06 -2.20
CA GLY A 18 -5.56 1.81 -3.14
C GLY A 18 -4.27 1.28 -2.52
N GLY A 19 -4.03 1.56 -1.23
CA GLY A 19 -2.87 1.09 -0.49
C GLY A 19 -2.90 -0.39 -0.15
N CYS A 20 -4.08 -1.02 -0.21
CA CYS A 20 -4.29 -2.43 0.03
C CYS A 20 -4.53 -3.19 -1.27
N MET A 21 -5.49 -2.75 -2.09
CA MET A 21 -5.94 -3.44 -3.31
C MET A 21 -6.07 -4.97 -3.10
N LEU A 22 -5.34 -5.78 -3.88
CA LEU A 22 -5.35 -7.25 -3.82
C LEU A 22 -4.43 -7.82 -2.72
N GLY A 23 -3.86 -6.97 -1.88
CA GLY A 23 -3.16 -7.32 -0.64
C GLY A 23 -1.74 -7.86 -0.79
N GLN A 24 -1.37 -8.46 -1.92
CA GLN A 24 -0.08 -9.11 -2.07
C GLN A 24 0.50 -9.05 -3.49
N LEU A 25 1.84 -9.05 -3.58
CA LEU A 25 2.61 -9.06 -4.83
C LEU A 25 2.33 -7.85 -5.73
N CYS A 26 1.81 -6.75 -5.20
CA CYS A 26 1.77 -5.48 -5.91
C CYS A 26 3.01 -4.66 -5.49
N PRO A 27 3.87 -4.23 -6.43
CA PRO A 27 4.99 -3.37 -6.09
C PRO A 27 4.52 -2.12 -5.33
N PRO A 28 5.23 -1.68 -4.27
CA PRO A 28 4.79 -0.59 -3.42
C PRO A 28 4.50 0.73 -4.16
N SER A 29 5.24 1.01 -5.23
CA SER A 29 5.04 2.19 -6.07
C SER A 29 3.62 2.28 -6.65
N MET A 30 3.04 1.16 -7.07
CA MET A 30 1.67 1.09 -7.58
C MET A 30 0.64 1.32 -6.46
N LEU A 31 0.85 0.75 -5.27
CA LEU A 31 -0.04 0.96 -4.12
C LEU A 31 -0.04 2.44 -3.68
N VAL A 32 1.15 3.05 -3.63
CA VAL A 32 1.31 4.48 -3.37
C VAL A 32 0.58 5.30 -4.44
N ALA A 33 0.79 4.99 -5.72
CA ALA A 33 0.19 5.75 -6.82
C ALA A 33 -1.34 5.73 -6.77
N ILE A 34 -1.97 4.56 -6.55
CA ILE A 34 -3.43 4.46 -6.48
C ILE A 34 -3.96 5.19 -5.25
N SER A 35 -3.33 5.04 -4.08
CA SER A 35 -3.74 5.79 -2.88
C SER A 35 -3.71 7.30 -3.09
N VAL A 36 -2.65 7.83 -3.73
CA VAL A 36 -2.56 9.26 -4.04
C VAL A 36 -3.62 9.67 -5.05
N LEU A 37 -3.84 8.90 -6.12
CA LEU A 37 -4.84 9.21 -7.15
C LEU A 37 -6.27 9.19 -6.58
N GLU A 38 -6.60 8.24 -5.69
CA GLU A 38 -7.86 8.23 -4.95
C GLU A 38 -7.98 9.47 -4.05
N GLY A 39 -6.91 9.85 -3.34
CA GLY A 39 -6.88 11.08 -2.55
C GLY A 39 -7.14 12.34 -3.39
N VAL A 40 -6.54 12.45 -4.57
CA VAL A 40 -6.78 13.54 -5.53
C VAL A 40 -8.22 13.51 -6.04
N PHE A 41 -8.75 12.32 -6.32
CA PHE A 41 -10.16 12.15 -6.67
C PHE A 41 -11.08 12.69 -5.57
N PHE A 42 -10.89 12.25 -4.33
CA PHE A 42 -11.65 12.71 -3.17
C PHE A 42 -11.60 14.24 -3.01
N ALA A 43 -10.40 14.82 -3.06
CA ALA A 43 -10.21 16.25 -2.92
C ALA A 43 -10.91 17.07 -4.01
N ARG A 44 -10.84 16.61 -5.27
CA ARG A 44 -11.54 17.25 -6.40
C ARG A 44 -13.07 17.13 -6.31
N HIS A 45 -13.57 16.15 -5.56
CA HIS A 45 -14.98 15.99 -5.24
C HIS A 45 -15.39 16.64 -3.90
N GLY A 46 -14.55 17.53 -3.37
CA GLY A 46 -14.90 18.40 -2.23
C GLY A 46 -14.55 17.84 -0.85
N LEU A 47 -13.91 16.67 -0.76
CA LEU A 47 -13.43 16.16 0.53
C LEU A 47 -12.22 16.97 1.01
N ARG A 48 -12.27 17.36 2.29
CA ARG A 48 -11.23 18.18 2.94
C ARG A 48 -10.47 17.45 4.05
N SER A 49 -10.91 16.24 4.41
CA SER A 49 -10.21 15.36 5.35
C SER A 49 -10.15 13.95 4.77
N VAL A 50 -8.95 13.39 4.61
CA VAL A 50 -8.74 12.06 4.03
C VAL A 50 -7.67 11.25 4.77
N SER A 51 -7.79 9.93 4.70
CA SER A 51 -6.73 8.98 5.06
C SER A 51 -6.15 8.39 3.79
N LEU A 52 -4.81 8.31 3.71
CA LEU A 52 -4.13 7.61 2.63
C LEU A 52 -3.51 6.34 3.18
N SER A 53 -3.97 5.19 2.70
CA SER A 53 -3.56 3.88 3.18
C SER A 53 -2.34 3.33 2.44
N TYR A 54 -1.59 2.47 3.12
CA TYR A 54 -0.56 1.59 2.58
C TYR A 54 -0.53 0.28 3.36
N ALA A 55 -0.58 -0.87 2.69
CA ALA A 55 -0.44 -2.17 3.32
C ALA A 55 1.02 -2.60 3.39
N GLN A 56 1.47 -2.99 4.58
CA GLN A 56 2.77 -3.62 4.82
C GLN A 56 3.05 -4.70 3.77
N GLN A 57 4.25 -4.71 3.20
CA GLN A 57 4.69 -5.70 2.23
C GLN A 57 5.80 -6.59 2.83
N ILE A 58 6.73 -7.03 1.98
CA ILE A 58 7.70 -8.09 2.28
C ILE A 58 8.99 -7.51 2.86
N SER A 59 9.40 -6.33 2.39
CA SER A 59 10.65 -5.69 2.76
C SER A 59 10.40 -4.45 3.63
N PRO A 60 10.84 -4.45 4.90
CA PRO A 60 10.66 -3.30 5.79
C PRO A 60 11.29 -2.01 5.25
N ALA A 61 12.45 -2.10 4.60
CA ALA A 61 13.10 -0.94 3.98
C ALA A 61 12.26 -0.38 2.82
N GLN A 62 11.71 -1.25 1.98
CA GLN A 62 10.86 -0.85 0.87
C GLN A 62 9.52 -0.26 1.36
N ASP A 63 8.98 -0.77 2.47
CA ASP A 63 7.79 -0.21 3.11
C ASP A 63 8.04 1.21 3.66
N LEU A 64 9.21 1.46 4.26
CA LEU A 64 9.60 2.80 4.71
C LEU A 64 9.75 3.78 3.53
N GLU A 65 10.36 3.32 2.42
CA GLU A 65 10.42 4.11 1.17
C GLU A 65 9.03 4.42 0.63
N ALA A 66 8.11 3.45 0.65
CA ALA A 66 6.73 3.63 0.20
C ALA A 66 5.96 4.64 1.05
N MET A 67 6.11 4.56 2.38
CA MET A 67 5.48 5.54 3.28
C MET A 67 6.07 6.94 3.10
N ALA A 68 7.36 7.06 2.83
CA ALA A 68 8.01 8.33 2.53
C ALA A 68 7.53 8.92 1.19
N ALA A 69 7.42 8.08 0.14
CA ALA A 69 6.90 8.46 -1.16
C ALA A 69 5.42 8.89 -1.09
N LEU A 70 4.58 8.12 -0.37
CA LEU A 70 3.18 8.44 -0.14
C LEU A 70 3.04 9.80 0.55
N ARG A 71 3.85 10.06 1.58
CA ARG A 71 3.87 11.37 2.25
C ARG A 71 4.21 12.48 1.26
N ALA A 72 5.34 12.37 0.56
CA ALA A 72 5.82 13.42 -0.32
C ALA A 72 4.84 13.73 -1.46
N LEU A 73 4.31 12.72 -2.15
CA LEU A 73 3.32 12.91 -3.22
C LEU A 73 2.01 13.49 -2.68
N SER A 74 1.59 13.08 -1.48
CA SER A 74 0.41 13.67 -0.84
C SER A 74 0.64 15.12 -0.40
N ASP A 75 1.85 15.46 0.03
CA ASP A 75 2.23 16.82 0.40
C ASP A 75 2.23 17.75 -0.81
N GLU A 76 2.68 17.25 -1.96
CA GLU A 76 2.68 17.95 -3.23
C GLU A 76 1.26 18.13 -3.79
N LEU A 77 0.46 17.06 -3.85
CA LEU A 77 -0.77 17.05 -4.64
C LEU A 77 -2.04 17.37 -3.85
N LEU A 78 -1.96 17.34 -2.51
CA LEU A 78 -3.09 17.59 -1.61
C LEU A 78 -2.78 18.65 -0.53
N PRO A 79 -2.07 19.75 -0.84
CA PRO A 79 -1.50 20.66 0.17
C PRO A 79 -2.55 21.23 1.12
N ASP A 80 -3.76 21.49 0.63
CA ASP A 80 -4.84 22.11 1.40
C ASP A 80 -5.80 21.09 2.07
N VAL A 81 -5.56 19.79 1.92
CA VAL A 81 -6.41 18.73 2.50
C VAL A 81 -5.80 18.24 3.82
N ASP A 82 -6.61 18.17 4.88
CA ASP A 82 -6.23 17.50 6.11
C ASP A 82 -6.05 16.00 5.82
N ARG A 83 -4.81 15.52 5.91
CA ARG A 83 -4.44 14.17 5.48
C ARG A 83 -3.63 13.47 6.55
N HIS A 84 -3.90 12.18 6.72
CA HIS A 84 -3.05 11.32 7.51
C HIS A 84 -2.77 10.00 6.81
N LEU A 85 -1.60 9.43 7.10
CA LEU A 85 -1.20 8.15 6.53
C LEU A 85 -1.64 7.01 7.45
N VAL A 86 -2.13 5.94 6.86
CA VAL A 86 -2.60 4.74 7.55
C VAL A 86 -1.81 3.53 7.08
N VAL A 87 -1.25 2.78 8.02
CA VAL A 87 -0.65 1.47 7.72
C VAL A 87 -1.70 0.40 7.92
N TYR A 88 -1.85 -0.49 6.94
CA TYR A 88 -2.54 -1.76 7.11
C TYR A 88 -1.49 -2.82 7.44
N ALA A 89 -1.70 -3.57 8.51
CA ALA A 89 -0.92 -4.78 8.72
C ALA A 89 -1.10 -5.74 7.54
N TYR A 90 -0.11 -6.62 7.34
CA TYR A 90 -0.01 -7.48 6.17
C TYR A 90 -1.33 -8.12 5.70
N MET A 91 -1.61 -7.98 4.40
CA MET A 91 -2.89 -8.35 3.77
C MET A 91 -2.79 -9.61 2.88
N GLY A 92 -1.63 -10.29 2.88
CA GLY A 92 -1.40 -11.51 2.11
C GLY A 92 -1.60 -12.80 2.92
N VAL A 93 -1.02 -13.90 2.45
CA VAL A 93 -1.06 -15.21 3.14
C VAL A 93 -0.42 -15.10 4.53
N TYR A 94 -1.23 -15.25 5.57
CA TYR A 94 -0.84 -14.96 6.94
C TYR A 94 -0.10 -16.14 7.62
N PRO A 95 0.80 -15.90 8.59
CA PRO A 95 1.38 -16.92 9.46
C PRO A 95 0.31 -17.78 10.13
N THR A 96 0.54 -19.09 10.18
CA THR A 96 -0.38 -20.06 10.81
C THR A 96 -0.10 -20.23 12.29
N SER A 97 1.15 -20.00 12.73
CA SER A 97 1.52 -20.02 14.13
C SER A 97 1.11 -18.72 14.81
N ARG A 98 0.61 -18.83 16.05
CA ARG A 98 0.26 -17.67 16.87
C ARG A 98 1.45 -16.73 17.07
N SER A 99 2.64 -17.26 17.33
CA SER A 99 3.85 -16.45 17.51
C SER A 99 4.27 -15.72 16.24
N GLY A 100 4.20 -16.38 15.08
CA GLY A 100 4.52 -15.76 13.79
C GLY A 100 3.54 -14.65 13.43
N ALA A 101 2.25 -14.89 13.66
CA ALA A 101 1.20 -13.91 13.43
C ALA A 101 1.38 -12.65 14.29
N LEU A 102 1.64 -12.82 15.59
CA LEU A 102 1.89 -11.70 16.49
C LEU A 102 3.20 -10.96 16.13
N ALA A 103 4.26 -11.67 15.77
CA ALA A 103 5.52 -11.04 15.35
C ALA A 103 5.36 -10.21 14.05
N LEU A 104 4.51 -10.66 13.12
CA LEU A 104 4.17 -9.90 11.91
C LEU A 104 3.38 -8.64 12.24
N LEU A 105 2.40 -8.73 13.16
CA LEU A 105 1.66 -7.58 13.66
C LEU A 105 2.58 -6.57 14.35
N GLU A 106 3.51 -7.01 15.19
CA GLU A 106 4.49 -6.14 15.83
C GLU A 106 5.37 -5.41 14.81
N ALA A 107 5.72 -6.08 13.70
CA ALA A 107 6.45 -5.45 12.60
C ALA A 107 5.62 -4.36 11.92
N ALA A 108 4.31 -4.56 11.73
CA ALA A 108 3.41 -3.52 11.23
C ALA A 108 3.31 -2.32 12.19
N ALA A 109 3.27 -2.58 13.50
CA ALA A 109 3.28 -1.53 14.52
C ALA A 109 4.58 -0.73 14.55
N ARG A 110 5.73 -1.39 14.39
CA ARG A 110 7.02 -0.72 14.22
C ARG A 110 7.03 0.16 12.96
N LEU A 111 6.63 -0.39 11.80
CA LEU A 111 6.54 0.36 10.55
C LEU A 111 5.69 1.63 10.72
N ALA A 112 4.51 1.52 11.34
CA ALA A 112 3.63 2.66 11.55
C ALA A 112 4.28 3.78 12.38
N VAL A 113 5.01 3.45 13.44
CA VAL A 113 5.72 4.43 14.27
C VAL A 113 6.94 5.01 13.54
N GLU A 114 7.75 4.14 12.96
CA GLU A 114 8.99 4.50 12.26
C GLU A 114 8.71 5.46 11.10
N SER A 115 7.63 5.24 10.35
CA SER A 115 7.19 6.09 9.23
C SER A 115 6.36 7.32 9.66
N GLY A 116 5.95 7.40 10.93
CA GLY A 116 5.05 8.44 11.43
C GLY A 116 3.63 8.36 10.85
N ALA A 117 3.11 7.16 10.62
CA ALA A 117 1.70 6.95 10.29
C ALA A 117 0.82 7.36 11.49
N ALA A 118 -0.38 7.89 11.22
CA ALA A 118 -1.30 8.29 12.28
C ALA A 118 -2.16 7.13 12.80
N ARG A 119 -2.29 6.06 12.01
CA ARG A 119 -3.13 4.91 12.32
C ARG A 119 -2.51 3.62 11.79
N LEU A 120 -2.74 2.55 12.55
CA LEU A 120 -2.49 1.17 12.14
C LEU A 120 -3.81 0.39 12.15
N ILE A 121 -4.12 -0.30 11.05
CA ILE A 121 -5.17 -1.32 11.00
C ILE A 121 -4.54 -2.66 11.38
N VAL A 122 -4.90 -3.16 12.57
CA VAL A 122 -4.33 -4.38 13.15
C VAL A 122 -4.89 -5.65 12.52
N LYS A 123 -4.10 -6.72 12.58
CA LYS A 123 -4.47 -8.09 12.23
C LYS A 123 -4.31 -9.00 13.44
N THR A 124 -5.06 -10.09 13.49
CA THR A 124 -5.09 -10.97 14.67
C THR A 124 -4.35 -12.29 14.40
N ALA A 125 -3.99 -13.01 15.47
CA ALA A 125 -3.46 -14.36 15.34
C ALA A 125 -4.46 -15.39 14.75
N ALA A 126 -5.74 -15.04 14.66
CA ALA A 126 -6.77 -15.87 14.06
C ALA A 126 -6.84 -15.74 12.53
N GLU A 127 -6.15 -14.76 11.92
CA GLU A 127 -6.30 -14.38 10.50
C GLU A 127 -6.16 -15.55 9.53
N ALA A 128 -5.23 -16.47 9.78
CA ALA A 128 -5.01 -17.64 8.91
C ALA A 128 -6.12 -18.71 9.03
N HIS A 129 -6.99 -18.62 10.03
CA HIS A 129 -7.85 -19.73 10.45
C HIS A 129 -9.34 -19.39 10.42
N ARG A 130 -9.73 -18.19 10.86
CA ARG A 130 -11.14 -17.82 11.08
C ARG A 130 -11.32 -16.32 11.28
N ILE A 131 -12.59 -15.89 11.29
CA ILE A 131 -12.95 -14.56 11.78
C ILE A 131 -12.56 -14.44 13.27
N PRO A 132 -11.91 -13.33 13.69
CA PRO A 132 -11.48 -13.14 15.06
C PRO A 132 -12.65 -12.96 16.03
N THR A 133 -12.46 -13.45 17.25
CA THR A 133 -13.32 -13.10 18.39
C THR A 133 -12.94 -11.73 18.94
N ILE A 134 -13.75 -11.22 19.87
CA ILE A 134 -13.42 -10.00 20.62
C ILE A 134 -12.08 -10.15 21.35
N ALA A 135 -11.81 -11.29 21.98
CA ALA A 135 -10.56 -11.54 22.68
C ALA A 135 -9.34 -11.52 21.74
N ASP A 136 -9.48 -12.11 20.54
CA ASP A 136 -8.43 -12.07 19.51
C ASP A 136 -8.12 -10.62 19.08
N ASN A 137 -9.15 -9.78 18.95
CA ASN A 137 -8.99 -8.36 18.62
C ASN A 137 -8.34 -7.55 19.76
N VAL A 138 -8.75 -7.78 21.01
CA VAL A 138 -8.15 -7.13 22.18
C VAL A 138 -6.66 -7.48 22.27
N GLU A 139 -6.30 -8.76 22.10
CA GLU A 139 -4.90 -9.18 22.10
C GLU A 139 -4.09 -8.48 21.02
N ALA A 140 -4.63 -8.38 19.80
CA ALA A 140 -3.95 -7.71 18.69
C ALA A 140 -3.70 -6.22 19.00
N LEU A 141 -4.71 -5.51 19.51
CA LEU A 141 -4.60 -4.11 19.90
C LEU A 141 -3.53 -3.91 20.99
N GLU A 142 -3.55 -4.73 22.04
CA GLU A 142 -2.56 -4.64 23.11
C GLU A 142 -1.13 -4.96 22.65
N THR A 143 -0.98 -5.96 21.77
CA THR A 143 0.31 -6.36 21.20
C THR A 143 0.88 -5.24 20.33
N ALA A 144 0.07 -4.71 19.41
CA ALA A 144 0.46 -3.57 18.59
C ALA A 144 0.80 -2.34 19.45
N ALA A 145 0.02 -2.06 20.50
CA ALA A 145 0.29 -0.94 21.39
C ALA A 145 1.60 -1.10 22.18
N ARG A 146 1.94 -2.32 22.64
CA ARG A 146 3.24 -2.61 23.27
C ARG A 146 4.40 -2.39 22.30
N ALA A 147 4.31 -2.93 21.09
CA ALA A 147 5.34 -2.75 20.06
C ALA A 147 5.51 -1.27 19.67
N ALA A 148 4.41 -0.54 19.49
CA ALA A 148 4.44 0.88 19.17
C ALA A 148 5.13 1.72 20.25
N ARG A 149 4.90 1.43 21.54
CA ARG A 149 5.58 2.13 22.65
C ARG A 149 7.09 1.90 22.69
N SER A 150 7.57 0.78 22.14
CA SER A 150 9.00 0.46 22.07
C SER A 150 9.69 0.98 20.82
N ALA A 151 8.93 1.38 19.80
CA ALA A 151 9.45 1.88 18.55
C ALA A 151 9.70 3.39 18.62
N VAL A 152 10.58 3.88 17.75
CA VAL A 152 10.89 5.31 17.61
C VAL A 152 10.72 5.73 16.17
N ARG A 153 10.26 6.97 15.96
CA ARG A 153 10.19 7.54 14.61
C ARG A 153 11.60 7.66 14.05
N LEU A 154 11.81 7.19 12.82
CA LEU A 154 13.10 7.29 12.16
C LEU A 154 13.19 8.58 11.33
N PRO A 155 14.40 9.13 11.11
CA PRO A 155 14.64 10.01 9.98
C PRO A 155 14.30 9.19 8.72
N GLY A 156 13.24 9.58 8.01
CA GLY A 156 12.77 8.83 6.83
C GLY A 156 13.87 8.69 5.78
N PRO A 157 13.79 7.68 4.89
CA PRO A 157 14.74 7.56 3.80
C PRO A 157 14.71 8.81 2.89
N PRO A 158 15.78 9.07 2.12
CA PRO A 158 15.71 10.05 1.03
C PRO A 158 14.48 9.73 0.17
N VAL A 159 13.63 10.72 -0.07
CA VAL A 159 12.41 10.50 -0.86
C VAL A 159 12.78 10.34 -2.33
N THR A 160 13.43 11.35 -2.90
CA THR A 160 13.85 11.39 -4.30
C THR A 160 14.99 10.40 -4.56
N GLY A 161 15.01 9.80 -5.76
CA GLY A 161 16.02 8.83 -6.15
C GLY A 161 15.81 7.41 -5.59
N THR A 162 14.71 7.15 -4.85
CA THR A 162 14.30 5.79 -4.52
C THR A 162 13.46 5.19 -5.65
N GLU A 163 13.64 3.90 -5.92
CA GLU A 163 12.87 3.17 -6.95
C GLU A 163 11.36 3.34 -6.73
N VAL A 164 10.90 3.27 -5.47
CA VAL A 164 9.49 3.39 -5.13
C VAL A 164 8.93 4.78 -5.45
N TYR A 165 9.65 5.85 -5.10
CA TYR A 165 9.20 7.22 -5.36
C TYR A 165 9.19 7.52 -6.85
N GLU A 166 10.27 7.22 -7.58
CA GLU A 166 10.37 7.54 -9.01
C GLU A 166 9.27 6.84 -9.83
N GLU A 167 9.00 5.56 -9.53
CA GLU A 167 7.91 4.83 -10.15
C GLU A 167 6.52 5.39 -9.78
N ALA A 168 6.27 5.64 -8.49
CA ALA A 168 4.99 6.18 -8.03
C ALA A 168 4.71 7.57 -8.61
N HIS A 169 5.71 8.45 -8.60
CA HIS A 169 5.64 9.77 -9.22
C HIS A 169 5.31 9.66 -10.72
N ALA A 170 6.04 8.82 -11.46
CA ALA A 170 5.78 8.65 -12.89
C ALA A 170 4.35 8.13 -13.18
N LEU A 171 3.86 7.17 -12.38
CA LEU A 171 2.49 6.66 -12.48
C LEU A 171 1.47 7.77 -12.22
N VAL A 172 1.58 8.46 -11.08
CA VAL A 172 0.63 9.50 -10.65
C VAL A 172 0.57 10.63 -11.68
N HIS A 173 1.71 11.21 -12.05
CA HIS A 173 1.73 12.35 -12.97
C HIS A 173 1.33 11.96 -14.39
N THR A 174 1.64 10.73 -14.84
CA THR A 174 1.13 10.24 -16.13
C THR A 174 -0.38 10.20 -16.12
N VAL A 175 -1.01 9.64 -15.08
CA VAL A 175 -2.47 9.55 -14.99
C VAL A 175 -3.09 10.94 -14.92
N LEU A 176 -2.60 11.82 -14.04
CA LEU A 176 -3.10 13.19 -13.90
C LEU A 176 -2.97 14.00 -15.20
N GLY A 177 -1.98 13.69 -16.05
CA GLY A 177 -1.79 14.32 -17.36
C GLY A 177 -2.73 13.83 -18.47
N LEU A 178 -3.51 12.76 -18.25
CA LEU A 178 -4.38 12.20 -19.29
C LEU A 178 -5.64 13.02 -19.55
N HIS A 179 -6.18 13.67 -18.52
CA HIS A 179 -7.43 14.43 -18.58
C HIS A 179 -7.59 15.33 -17.35
N GLU A 180 -8.25 16.48 -17.49
CA GLU A 180 -8.52 17.41 -16.37
C GLU A 180 -9.46 16.83 -15.31
N ASP A 181 -10.50 16.10 -15.73
CA ASP A 181 -11.33 15.28 -14.86
C ASP A 181 -10.60 13.98 -14.49
N ILE A 182 -10.36 13.80 -13.19
CA ILE A 182 -9.63 12.67 -12.61
C ILE A 182 -10.36 11.34 -12.81
N GLY A 183 -11.70 11.32 -12.77
CA GLY A 183 -12.48 10.11 -13.05
C GLY A 183 -12.24 9.61 -14.48
N ARG A 184 -12.28 10.52 -15.46
CA ARG A 184 -11.95 10.21 -16.85
C ARG A 184 -10.49 9.82 -17.04
N ALA A 185 -9.57 10.47 -16.32
CA ALA A 185 -8.15 10.14 -16.36
C ALA A 185 -7.88 8.70 -15.89
N LEU A 186 -8.48 8.28 -14.76
CA LEU A 186 -8.40 6.91 -14.25
C LEU A 186 -8.93 5.89 -15.26
N LEU A 187 -10.11 6.15 -15.84
CA LEU A 187 -10.68 5.27 -16.87
C LEU A 187 -9.79 5.18 -18.12
N LEU A 188 -9.20 6.29 -18.55
CA LEU A 188 -8.25 6.30 -19.67
C LEU A 188 -6.98 5.54 -19.35
N ALA A 189 -6.47 5.65 -18.12
CA ALA A 189 -5.26 4.99 -17.68
C ALA A 189 -5.40 3.46 -17.74
N PHE A 190 -6.48 2.90 -17.18
CA PHE A 190 -6.76 1.47 -17.25
C PHE A 190 -6.99 1.00 -18.69
N ARG A 191 -7.83 1.70 -19.46
CA ARG A 191 -8.08 1.36 -20.88
C ARG A 191 -6.80 1.35 -21.73
N ARG A 192 -5.84 2.21 -21.40
CA ARG A 192 -4.55 2.30 -22.13
C ARG A 192 -3.48 1.38 -21.54
N GLY A 193 -3.71 0.73 -20.39
CA GLY A 193 -2.73 -0.07 -19.66
C GLY A 193 -1.63 0.75 -18.97
N LEU A 194 -1.88 2.05 -18.75
CA LEU A 194 -0.99 2.96 -18.02
C LEU A 194 -1.15 2.81 -16.50
N LEU A 195 -2.30 2.27 -16.07
CA LEU A 195 -2.46 1.56 -14.82
C LEU A 195 -2.82 0.10 -15.14
N ASP A 196 -2.11 -0.83 -14.53
CA ASP A 196 -2.30 -2.27 -14.68
C ASP A 196 -1.85 -2.96 -13.39
N ILE A 197 -2.82 -3.50 -12.66
CA ILE A 197 -2.61 -4.08 -11.33
C ILE A 197 -2.21 -5.56 -11.50
N PRO A 198 -1.05 -5.98 -10.99
CA PRO A 198 -0.60 -7.35 -11.14
C PRO A 198 -1.60 -8.32 -10.47
N PHE A 199 -1.89 -9.43 -11.15
CA PHE A 199 -2.81 -10.49 -10.71
C PHE A 199 -4.28 -10.06 -10.51
N CYS A 200 -4.67 -8.87 -10.98
CA CYS A 200 -6.07 -8.44 -10.97
C CYS A 200 -6.91 -9.21 -11.99
N LEU A 201 -8.08 -9.66 -11.54
CA LEU A 201 -9.05 -10.42 -12.35
C LEU A 201 -10.14 -9.54 -12.98
N HIS A 202 -10.14 -8.25 -12.69
CA HIS A 202 -11.14 -7.33 -13.23
C HIS A 202 -10.98 -7.22 -14.76
N PRO A 203 -12.06 -7.30 -15.56
CA PRO A 203 -11.97 -7.32 -17.02
C PRO A 203 -11.38 -6.02 -17.62
N ASP A 204 -11.56 -4.88 -16.95
CA ASP A 204 -10.97 -3.61 -17.38
C ASP A 204 -9.48 -3.47 -17.06
N ASN A 205 -8.91 -4.40 -16.27
CA ASN A 205 -7.48 -4.43 -16.01
C ASN A 205 -6.78 -5.22 -17.12
N ALA A 206 -5.82 -4.59 -17.82
CA ALA A 206 -5.14 -5.21 -18.96
C ALA A 206 -4.44 -6.54 -18.62
N GLY A 207 -4.02 -6.71 -17.36
CA GLY A 207 -3.50 -7.96 -16.84
C GLY A 207 -2.17 -8.35 -17.47
N ARG A 208 -1.37 -7.39 -17.92
CA ARG A 208 -0.03 -7.59 -18.50
C ARG A 208 1.07 -7.41 -17.46
N ALA A 209 0.91 -6.43 -16.56
CA ALA A 209 1.89 -6.17 -15.52
C ALA A 209 2.05 -7.38 -14.58
N ARG A 210 3.30 -7.73 -14.27
CA ARG A 210 3.67 -8.79 -13.34
C ARG A 210 4.78 -8.31 -12.43
N SER A 211 4.80 -8.86 -11.24
CA SER A 211 5.83 -8.61 -10.24
C SER A 211 6.52 -9.90 -9.85
N PHE A 212 7.62 -9.77 -9.13
CA PHE A 212 8.31 -10.85 -8.46
C PHE A 212 8.96 -10.33 -7.18
N ILE A 213 9.36 -11.26 -6.32
CA ILE A 213 10.17 -10.97 -5.15
C ILE A 213 11.62 -11.19 -5.56
N ASP A 214 12.43 -10.15 -5.54
CA ASP A 214 13.84 -10.24 -5.88
C ASP A 214 14.65 -10.87 -4.73
N THR A 215 15.91 -11.18 -5.02
CA THR A 215 16.88 -11.81 -4.12
C THR A 215 17.12 -11.01 -2.83
N ASP A 216 16.97 -9.69 -2.87
CA ASP A 216 17.03 -8.80 -1.70
C ASP A 216 15.69 -8.69 -0.93
N GLY A 217 14.67 -9.44 -1.34
CA GLY A 217 13.35 -9.46 -0.73
C GLY A 217 12.42 -8.33 -1.15
N ARG A 218 12.83 -7.46 -2.08
CA ARG A 218 12.01 -6.36 -2.58
C ARG A 218 11.04 -6.85 -3.64
N LEU A 219 9.84 -6.24 -3.69
CA LEU A 219 8.88 -6.46 -4.77
C LEU A 219 9.24 -5.55 -5.95
N ARG A 220 9.54 -6.15 -7.10
CA ARG A 220 9.89 -5.45 -8.34
C ARG A 220 9.03 -5.94 -9.51
N TRP A 221 9.05 -5.19 -10.61
CA TRP A 221 8.35 -5.53 -11.85
C TRP A 221 9.12 -6.56 -12.67
N SER A 222 8.47 -7.69 -13.01
CA SER A 222 8.99 -8.68 -13.96
C SER A 222 8.50 -8.46 -15.39
N ASP A 223 7.30 -7.87 -15.54
CA ASP A 223 6.75 -7.36 -16.79
C ASP A 223 5.98 -6.08 -16.47
N THR A 224 6.26 -4.99 -17.16
CA THR A 224 5.60 -3.70 -16.93
C THR A 224 4.44 -3.46 -17.88
N GLY A 225 4.20 -4.31 -18.88
CA GLY A 225 3.14 -4.10 -19.86
C GLY A 225 3.28 -2.76 -20.59
N ARG A 226 2.44 -1.78 -20.22
CA ARG A 226 2.50 -0.39 -20.72
C ARG A 226 2.67 0.64 -19.59
N LEU A 227 3.04 0.21 -18.38
CA LEU A 227 3.25 1.12 -17.26
C LEU A 227 4.34 2.16 -17.59
N PRO A 228 4.13 3.44 -17.28
CA PRO A 228 5.03 4.54 -17.62
C PRO A 228 6.20 4.68 -16.63
N LEU A 229 6.96 3.61 -16.38
CA LEU A 229 8.00 3.61 -15.35
C LEU A 229 9.35 4.15 -15.86
N PRO A 230 10.12 4.91 -15.04
CA PRO A 230 11.36 5.59 -15.45
C PRO A 230 12.59 4.67 -15.61
N GLY A 231 12.41 3.36 -15.75
CA GLY A 231 13.51 2.38 -15.87
C GLY A 231 13.01 1.04 -16.40
N THR A 232 13.94 0.24 -16.92
CA THR A 232 13.63 -1.08 -17.50
C THR A 232 13.21 -2.05 -16.40
N ALA A 233 12.03 -2.64 -16.55
CA ALA A 233 11.67 -3.87 -15.85
C ALA A 233 12.88 -4.80 -15.84
N VAL A 234 13.17 -5.45 -14.70
CA VAL A 234 14.11 -6.55 -14.72
C VAL A 234 13.38 -7.65 -15.47
N ALA A 235 13.63 -7.73 -16.78
CA ALA A 235 13.03 -8.72 -17.65
C ALA A 235 13.52 -10.09 -17.20
N SER A 236 12.86 -10.67 -16.20
CA SER A 236 12.92 -12.10 -15.97
C SER A 236 12.22 -12.71 -17.19
N ALA A 237 13.03 -13.11 -18.19
CA ALA A 237 12.56 -13.82 -19.37
C ALA A 237 11.83 -15.14 -19.02
N ARG A 238 11.89 -15.60 -17.76
CA ARG A 238 11.18 -16.78 -17.28
C ARG A 238 9.75 -16.40 -16.89
N ARG A 239 8.77 -16.97 -17.60
CA ARG A 239 7.37 -16.97 -17.18
C ARG A 239 7.26 -17.57 -15.77
N LEU A 240 6.58 -16.84 -14.89
CA LEU A 240 6.22 -17.31 -13.55
C LEU A 240 5.36 -18.58 -13.67
N THR A 241 5.77 -19.68 -13.04
CA THR A 241 4.93 -20.88 -12.93
C THR A 241 3.97 -20.77 -11.76
N SER A 242 2.95 -21.63 -11.69
CA SER A 242 2.04 -21.68 -10.52
C SER A 242 2.79 -22.01 -9.22
N ALA A 243 3.86 -22.81 -9.30
CA ALA A 243 4.72 -23.13 -8.15
C ALA A 243 5.53 -21.90 -7.69
N ASP A 244 6.06 -21.12 -8.63
CA ASP A 244 6.75 -19.87 -8.32
C ASP A 244 5.78 -18.85 -7.67
N LEU A 245 4.56 -18.75 -8.19
CA LEU A 245 3.53 -17.89 -7.63
C LEU A 245 3.18 -18.30 -6.20
N LEU A 246 2.92 -19.59 -5.95
CA LEU A 246 2.61 -20.07 -4.60
C LEU A 246 3.78 -19.86 -3.63
N THR A 247 5.01 -20.03 -4.12
CA THR A 247 6.23 -19.74 -3.35
C THR A 247 6.31 -18.26 -2.98
N ALA A 248 6.02 -17.36 -3.92
CA ALA A 248 5.99 -15.92 -3.66
C ALA A 248 4.85 -15.55 -2.68
N LEU A 249 3.66 -16.13 -2.86
CA LEU A 249 2.51 -15.89 -2.00
C LEU A 249 2.77 -16.32 -0.54
N THR A 250 3.51 -17.41 -0.33
CA THR A 250 3.80 -17.94 1.02
C THR A 250 5.09 -17.37 1.63
N ARG A 251 5.76 -16.40 0.99
CA ARG A 251 7.04 -15.86 1.46
C ARG A 251 6.95 -15.28 2.87
N VAL A 252 5.97 -14.43 3.14
CA VAL A 252 5.81 -13.78 4.46
C VAL A 252 5.42 -14.81 5.52
N GLN A 253 4.42 -15.65 5.26
CA GLN A 253 4.07 -16.78 6.14
C GLN A 253 5.31 -17.58 6.57
N ARG A 254 6.12 -18.06 5.62
CA ARG A 254 7.33 -18.85 5.93
C ARG A 254 8.41 -18.07 6.68
N THR A 255 8.45 -16.74 6.55
CA THR A 255 9.44 -15.90 7.24
C THR A 255 9.13 -15.78 8.72
N TYR A 256 7.85 -15.79 9.07
CA TYR A 256 7.37 -15.57 10.44
C TYR A 256 6.96 -16.86 11.15
N ASP A 257 6.56 -17.91 10.43
CA ASP A 257 6.27 -19.21 11.03
C ASP A 257 7.58 -19.95 11.42
N PRO A 258 7.67 -20.49 12.66
CA PRO A 258 8.84 -21.24 13.10
C PRO A 258 9.02 -22.51 12.26
N GLY A 259 10.24 -22.72 11.77
CA GLY A 259 10.58 -23.86 10.89
C GLY A 259 10.43 -23.58 9.39
N GLY A 260 10.03 -22.37 9.00
CA GLY A 260 10.14 -21.93 7.61
C GLY A 260 11.60 -21.81 7.19
N THR A 261 12.00 -22.54 6.16
CA THR A 261 13.31 -22.37 5.52
C THR A 261 13.41 -20.95 4.95
N ARG A 262 14.44 -20.21 5.38
CA ARG A 262 14.82 -18.93 4.80
C ARG A 262 15.27 -19.08 3.35
#